data_AF-A0A0F9D0B1-F1
#
_entry.id   AF-A0A0F9D0B1-F1
#
_cell.length_a   1.000
_cell.length_b   1.000
_cell.length_c   1.000
_cell.angle_alpha   90.00
_cell.angle_beta   90.00
_cell.angle_gamma   90.00
#
_symmetry.space_group_name_H-M   'P 1'
#
loop_
_entity.id
_entity.type
_entity.pdbx_description
1 polymer ?
#
loop_
_entity_poly.entity_id
_entity_poly.type
_entity_poly.pdbx_seq_one_letter_code
_entity_poly.pdbx_strand_id
1 'polypeptide(L)'
;VGASGVYYRIAEVSNMKATGLTYVLVEFWATKADFDAAKPVLLTEEFMMQLRPTGQRIVTNADGWLKKVGGTFIDPDTLDQAQPSPKWVRETVTRDVPAEIEANIAAYWDHAKAANLTGDHTSDATKPLYKDGNLVPQKLTTPLVERDTADPHKILERADVKALEGKGFKKAVQA
;
A
#
# COMPACT_ATOMS: atom_id res chain seq x y z
N VAL A 1 11.57 -25.01 10.40
CA VAL A 1 11.21 -23.58 10.58
C VAL A 1 10.20 -23.25 9.50
N GLY A 2 8.93 -23.12 9.85
CA GLY A 2 7.85 -22.94 8.87
C GLY A 2 7.88 -21.54 8.27
N ALA A 3 7.64 -21.41 6.97
CA ALA A 3 7.58 -20.12 6.29
C ALA A 3 6.70 -19.12 7.07
N SER A 4 7.27 -17.98 7.46
CA SER A 4 6.53 -16.89 8.08
C SER A 4 5.55 -16.33 7.05
N GLY A 5 4.26 -16.61 7.21
CA GLY A 5 3.22 -16.00 6.40
C GLY A 5 2.79 -14.67 6.98
N VAL A 6 2.31 -13.76 6.14
CA VAL A 6 1.43 -12.67 6.58
C VAL A 6 -0.01 -13.21 6.62
N TYR A 7 -0.73 -12.94 7.71
CA TYR A 7 -2.16 -13.24 7.84
C TYR A 7 -2.89 -11.93 7.94
N TYR A 8 -3.66 -11.60 6.90
CA TYR A 8 -4.34 -10.31 6.84
C TYR A 8 -5.71 -10.42 6.20
N ARG A 9 -6.52 -9.39 6.45
CA ARG A 9 -7.80 -9.15 5.82
C ARG A 9 -7.82 -7.73 5.30
N ILE A 10 -8.25 -7.54 4.05
CA ILE A 10 -8.64 -6.21 3.58
C ILE A 10 -10.01 -5.94 4.19
N ALA A 11 -10.03 -5.15 5.26
CA ALA A 11 -11.25 -4.81 5.99
C ALA A 11 -12.12 -3.85 5.20
N GLU A 12 -11.50 -3.00 4.38
CA GLU A 12 -12.20 -1.98 3.61
C GLU A 12 -11.37 -1.45 2.43
N VAL A 13 -12.07 -1.04 1.37
CA VAL A 13 -11.51 -0.17 0.32
C VAL A 13 -12.39 1.08 0.21
N SER A 14 -11.79 2.27 0.30
CA SER A 14 -12.51 3.55 0.34
C SER A 14 -11.79 4.66 -0.39
N ASN A 15 -12.49 5.68 -0.85
CA ASN A 15 -11.88 6.88 -1.44
C ASN A 15 -11.72 8.01 -0.41
N MET A 16 -10.77 8.91 -0.64
CA MET A 16 -10.59 10.14 0.12
C MET A 16 -11.26 11.32 -0.60
N LYS A 17 -12.13 12.06 0.10
CA LYS A 17 -12.80 13.23 -0.47
C LYS A 17 -11.84 14.29 -1.00
N ALA A 18 -10.78 14.58 -0.25
CA ALA A 18 -9.89 15.71 -0.55
C ALA A 18 -8.92 15.46 -1.72
N THR A 19 -8.51 14.21 -1.95
CA THR A 19 -7.42 13.87 -2.87
C THR A 19 -7.85 12.97 -4.03
N GLY A 20 -9.02 12.32 -3.93
CA GLY A 20 -9.45 11.29 -4.87
C GLY A 20 -8.57 10.03 -4.87
N LEU A 21 -7.69 9.89 -3.86
CA LEU A 21 -6.91 8.67 -3.63
C LEU A 21 -7.77 7.60 -2.98
N THR A 22 -7.38 6.36 -3.16
CA THR A 22 -8.05 5.21 -2.54
C THR A 22 -7.20 4.71 -1.39
N TYR A 23 -7.85 4.32 -0.30
CA TYR A 23 -7.23 3.64 0.83
C TYR A 23 -7.69 2.19 0.87
N VAL A 24 -6.77 1.32 1.24
CA VAL A 24 -7.03 -0.08 1.55
C VAL A 24 -6.75 -0.27 3.04
N LEU A 25 -7.80 -0.42 3.85
CA LEU A 25 -7.65 -0.71 5.28
C LEU A 25 -7.39 -2.20 5.45
N VAL A 26 -6.32 -2.53 6.16
CA VAL A 26 -5.86 -3.89 6.33
C VAL A 26 -5.65 -4.19 7.80
N GLU A 27 -6.19 -5.31 8.22
CA GLU A 27 -5.98 -5.86 9.56
C GLU A 27 -5.05 -7.06 9.47
N PHE A 28 -4.16 -7.19 10.46
CA PHE A 28 -3.13 -8.21 10.51
C PHE A 28 -3.21 -9.05 11.78
N TRP A 29 -2.82 -10.31 11.66
CA TRP A 29 -2.70 -11.26 12.75
C TRP A 29 -1.31 -11.88 12.77
N ALA A 30 -0.79 -12.13 13.97
CA ALA A 30 0.53 -12.75 14.16
C ALA A 30 0.58 -14.19 13.62
N THR A 31 -0.53 -14.94 13.79
CA THR A 31 -0.58 -16.36 13.46
C THR A 31 -1.86 -16.72 12.70
N LYS A 32 -1.79 -17.85 11.97
CA LYS A 32 -2.98 -18.42 11.32
C LYS A 32 -4.09 -18.73 12.31
N ALA A 33 -3.72 -19.26 13.49
CA ALA A 33 -4.69 -19.65 14.50
C ALA A 33 -5.47 -18.43 15.02
N ASP A 34 -4.79 -17.30 15.23
CA ASP A 34 -5.44 -16.06 15.66
C ASP A 34 -6.36 -15.50 14.57
N PHE A 35 -5.92 -15.56 13.31
CA PHE A 35 -6.72 -15.19 12.14
C PHE A 35 -7.99 -16.05 12.02
N ASP A 36 -7.85 -17.38 12.01
CA ASP A 36 -8.96 -18.33 11.86
C ASP A 36 -9.97 -18.21 13.02
N ALA A 37 -9.49 -17.92 14.23
CA ALA A 37 -10.32 -17.75 15.41
C ALA A 37 -10.92 -16.34 15.56
N ALA A 38 -10.69 -15.44 14.58
CA ALA A 38 -11.11 -14.04 14.63
C ALA A 38 -10.74 -13.35 15.94
N LYS A 39 -9.53 -13.63 16.45
CA LYS A 39 -9.01 -12.93 17.63
C LYS A 39 -8.84 -11.43 17.35
N PRO A 40 -8.71 -10.60 18.41
CA PRO A 40 -8.35 -9.20 18.23
C PRO A 40 -7.16 -9.03 17.28
N VAL A 41 -7.28 -8.04 16.40
CA VAL A 41 -6.25 -7.69 15.42
C VAL A 41 -4.96 -7.29 16.13
N LEU A 42 -3.83 -7.73 15.60
CA LEU A 42 -2.52 -7.32 16.11
C LEU A 42 -2.20 -5.89 15.69
N LEU A 43 -2.49 -5.60 14.42
CA LEU A 43 -2.09 -4.39 13.73
C LEU A 43 -3.15 -4.03 12.70
N THR A 44 -3.46 -2.75 12.57
CA THR A 44 -4.31 -2.19 11.51
C THR A 44 -3.53 -1.10 10.79
N GLU A 45 -3.52 -1.10 9.46
CA GLU A 45 -2.84 -0.09 8.63
C GLU A 45 -3.75 0.32 7.46
N GLU A 46 -3.64 1.58 7.03
CA GLU A 46 -4.29 2.05 5.81
C GLU A 46 -3.28 2.33 4.70
N PHE A 47 -3.39 1.60 3.60
CA PHE A 47 -2.52 1.78 2.47
C PHE A 47 -3.11 2.81 1.51
N MET A 48 -2.50 3.99 1.45
CA MET A 48 -2.82 4.99 0.44
C MET A 48 -2.28 4.57 -0.92
N MET A 49 -3.16 4.35 -1.90
CA MET A 49 -2.74 3.93 -3.24
C MET A 49 -3.72 4.29 -4.34
N GLN A 50 -3.22 4.24 -5.58
CA GLN A 50 -4.06 4.42 -6.76
C GLN A 50 -4.52 3.06 -7.27
N LEU A 51 -5.82 2.77 -7.19
CA LEU A 51 -6.38 1.48 -7.65
C LEU A 51 -6.79 1.50 -9.13
N ARG A 52 -6.32 2.45 -9.95
CA ARG A 52 -6.68 2.53 -11.38
C ARG A 52 -6.11 1.33 -12.16
N PRO A 53 -6.86 0.79 -13.14
CA PRO A 53 -6.44 -0.41 -13.89
C PRO A 53 -5.27 -0.13 -14.83
N THR A 54 -4.99 1.16 -15.08
CA THR A 54 -3.83 1.62 -15.83
C THR A 54 -3.06 2.66 -15.02
N GLY A 55 -1.76 2.74 -15.29
CA GLY A 55 -0.86 3.74 -14.72
C GLY A 55 0.05 4.34 -15.77
N GLN A 56 0.86 5.30 -15.34
CA GLN A 56 1.90 5.90 -16.17
C GLN A 56 3.26 5.52 -15.58
N ARG A 57 4.12 4.89 -16.38
CA ARG A 57 5.53 4.67 -16.01
C ARG A 57 6.44 5.39 -16.98
N ILE A 58 7.67 5.67 -16.54
CA ILE A 58 8.72 6.17 -17.43
C ILE A 58 9.11 5.02 -18.37
N VAL A 59 9.25 5.31 -19.66
CA VAL A 59 9.71 4.31 -20.63
C VAL A 59 11.17 3.96 -20.34
N THR A 60 11.48 2.67 -20.26
CA THR A 60 12.84 2.15 -20.06
C THR A 60 13.31 1.28 -21.21
N ASN A 61 14.63 1.20 -21.43
CA ASN A 61 15.21 0.20 -22.33
C ASN A 61 15.51 -1.11 -21.58
N ALA A 62 16.16 -2.07 -22.25
CA ALA A 62 16.55 -3.35 -21.67
C ALA A 62 17.55 -3.24 -20.51
N ASP A 63 18.34 -2.16 -20.49
CA ASP A 63 19.34 -1.86 -19.44
C ASP A 63 18.73 -1.10 -18.25
N GLY A 64 17.42 -0.83 -18.27
CA GLY A 64 16.74 -0.07 -17.22
C GLY A 64 16.92 1.45 -17.31
N TRP A 65 17.54 1.97 -18.38
CA TRP A 65 17.76 3.39 -18.57
C TRP A 65 16.46 4.11 -18.90
N LEU A 66 16.35 5.36 -18.44
CA LEU A 66 15.13 6.17 -18.51
C LEU A 66 15.09 7.01 -19.80
N LYS A 67 13.96 7.00 -20.52
CA LYS A 67 13.81 7.76 -21.78
C LYS A 67 13.42 9.22 -21.54
N LYS A 68 14.28 10.16 -21.92
CA LYS A 68 13.98 11.61 -21.95
C LYS A 68 13.01 11.98 -23.07
N VAL A 69 12.24 13.06 -22.86
CA VAL A 69 11.58 13.80 -23.94
C VAL A 69 12.69 14.31 -24.88
N GLY A 70 12.66 13.88 -26.15
CA GLY A 70 13.76 14.02 -27.10
C GLY A 70 14.40 12.69 -27.53
N GLY A 71 14.06 11.57 -26.86
CA GLY A 71 14.34 10.21 -27.34
C GLY A 71 15.62 9.56 -26.81
N THR A 72 16.46 10.29 -26.07
CA THR A 72 17.70 9.77 -25.46
C THR A 72 17.40 8.96 -24.19
N PHE A 73 18.09 7.84 -24.01
CA PHE A 73 18.05 7.04 -22.78
C PHE A 73 19.18 7.44 -21.84
N ILE A 74 18.90 7.47 -20.54
CA ILE A 74 19.86 7.86 -19.50
C ILE A 74 19.89 6.83 -18.40
N ASP A 75 21.10 6.44 -18.05
CA ASP A 75 21.37 5.65 -16.86
C ASP A 75 20.93 6.44 -15.61
N PRO A 76 19.93 5.97 -14.85
CA PRO A 76 19.45 6.66 -13.65
C PRO A 76 20.57 6.90 -12.62
N ASP A 77 21.60 6.07 -12.57
CA ASP A 77 22.71 6.20 -11.62
C ASP A 77 23.64 7.38 -11.97
N THR A 78 23.52 7.92 -13.19
CA THR A 78 24.27 9.11 -13.64
C THR A 78 23.50 10.43 -13.41
N LEU A 79 22.29 10.36 -12.85
CA LEU A 79 21.48 11.56 -12.59
C LEU A 79 22.08 12.40 -11.46
N ASP A 80 22.46 13.63 -11.81
CA ASP A 80 22.86 14.65 -10.84
C ASP A 80 21.62 15.27 -10.16
N GLN A 81 21.45 14.98 -8.87
CA GLN A 81 20.33 15.51 -8.07
C GLN A 81 20.40 17.04 -7.88
N ALA A 82 21.55 17.67 -8.12
CA ALA A 82 21.70 19.13 -8.08
C ALA A 82 21.14 19.81 -9.33
N GLN A 83 20.86 19.07 -10.40
CA GLN A 83 20.30 19.61 -11.64
C GLN A 83 18.79 19.40 -11.75
N PRO A 84 18.10 20.25 -12.54
CA PRO A 84 16.69 20.05 -12.82
C PRO A 84 16.44 18.67 -13.42
N SER A 85 15.50 17.93 -12.81
CA SER A 85 15.09 16.62 -13.30
C SER A 85 14.66 16.70 -14.77
N PRO A 86 15.13 15.77 -15.62
CA PRO A 86 14.68 15.68 -16.98
C PRO A 86 13.16 15.52 -17.11
N LYS A 87 12.63 15.99 -18.23
CA LYS A 87 11.29 15.57 -18.66
C LYS A 87 11.39 14.16 -19.25
N TRP A 88 10.56 13.25 -18.73
CA TRP A 88 10.55 11.84 -19.10
C TRP A 88 9.42 11.53 -20.09
N VAL A 89 9.68 10.63 -21.04
CA VAL A 89 8.62 10.00 -21.83
C VAL A 89 7.93 8.97 -20.94
N ARG A 90 6.61 9.05 -20.88
CA ARG A 90 5.77 8.12 -20.12
C ARG A 90 4.90 7.31 -21.06
N GLU A 91 4.62 6.08 -20.66
CA GLU A 91 3.69 5.18 -21.33
C GLU A 91 2.58 4.74 -20.39
N THR A 92 1.40 4.51 -20.97
CA THR A 92 0.28 3.88 -20.27
C THR A 92 0.54 2.38 -20.18
N VAL A 93 0.50 1.86 -18.96
CA VAL A 93 0.61 0.41 -18.71
C VAL A 93 -0.62 -0.10 -17.99
N THR A 94 -1.01 -1.33 -18.31
CA THR A 94 -1.98 -2.09 -17.52
C THR A 94 -1.34 -2.48 -16.19
N ARG A 95 -2.13 -2.41 -15.12
CA ARG A 95 -1.70 -2.72 -13.76
C ARG A 95 -2.48 -3.91 -13.22
N ASP A 96 -1.78 -4.81 -12.55
CA ASP A 96 -2.40 -5.87 -11.75
C ASP A 96 -2.62 -5.34 -10.33
N VAL A 97 -3.70 -4.58 -10.18
CA VAL A 97 -4.02 -3.87 -8.93
C VAL A 97 -4.14 -4.84 -7.74
N PRO A 98 -4.82 -6.00 -7.85
CA PRO A 98 -4.79 -7.01 -6.79
C PRO A 98 -3.36 -7.44 -6.40
N ALA A 99 -2.51 -7.81 -7.36
CA ALA A 99 -1.15 -8.26 -7.03
C ALA A 99 -0.30 -7.15 -6.39
N GLU A 100 -0.45 -5.90 -6.83
CA GLU A 100 0.21 -4.73 -6.25
C GLU A 100 -0.22 -4.48 -4.80
N ILE A 101 -1.52 -4.60 -4.48
CA ILE A 101 -2.04 -4.51 -3.11
C ILE A 101 -1.38 -5.57 -2.23
N GLU A 102 -1.42 -6.84 -2.66
CA GLU A 102 -0.84 -7.92 -1.87
C GLU A 102 0.67 -7.76 -1.65
N ALA A 103 1.39 -7.24 -2.65
CA ALA A 103 2.82 -6.98 -2.55
C ALA A 103 3.12 -5.88 -1.53
N ASN A 104 2.35 -4.78 -1.56
CA ASN A 104 2.50 -3.69 -0.59
C ASN A 104 2.18 -4.14 0.84
N ILE A 105 1.13 -4.94 1.02
CA ILE A 105 0.75 -5.50 2.32
C ILE A 105 1.86 -6.40 2.86
N ALA A 106 2.43 -7.28 2.03
CA ALA A 106 3.51 -8.17 2.43
C ALA A 106 4.78 -7.39 2.81
N ALA A 107 5.21 -6.44 1.97
CA ALA A 107 6.40 -5.62 2.24
C ALA A 107 6.25 -4.81 3.53
N TYR A 108 5.06 -4.24 3.76
CA TYR A 108 4.78 -3.53 5.01
C TYR A 108 4.80 -4.46 6.22
N TRP A 109 4.22 -5.66 6.11
CA TRP A 109 4.25 -6.62 7.22
C TRP A 109 5.68 -7.00 7.62
N ASP A 110 6.60 -7.11 6.67
CA ASP A 110 8.01 -7.39 6.98
C ASP A 110 8.67 -6.25 7.74
N HIS A 111 8.42 -5.02 7.31
CA HIS A 111 8.83 -3.84 8.05
C HIS A 111 8.20 -3.78 9.45
N ALA A 112 6.89 -4.04 9.55
CA ALA A 112 6.14 -3.99 10.81
C ALA A 112 6.64 -5.03 11.81
N LYS A 113 6.91 -6.26 11.38
CA LYS A 113 7.54 -7.29 12.21
C LYS A 113 8.94 -6.88 12.66
N ALA A 114 9.77 -6.40 11.74
CA ALA A 114 11.15 -6.00 12.05
C ALA A 114 11.19 -4.85 13.06
N ALA A 115 10.20 -3.97 13.03
CA ALA A 115 10.03 -2.86 13.97
C ALA A 115 9.09 -3.17 15.16
N ASN A 116 8.61 -4.42 15.30
CA ASN A 116 7.71 -4.87 16.36
C ASN A 116 6.51 -3.91 16.58
N LEU A 117 5.83 -3.61 15.47
CA LEU A 117 4.70 -2.69 15.42
C LEU A 117 3.38 -3.39 15.74
N THR A 118 2.53 -2.74 16.53
CA THR A 118 1.18 -3.23 16.89
C THR A 118 0.21 -2.05 17.10
N GLY A 119 -1.09 -2.34 17.19
CA GLY A 119 -2.13 -1.34 17.41
C GLY A 119 -2.70 -0.79 16.10
N ASP A 120 -3.14 0.46 16.12
CA ASP A 120 -3.75 1.10 14.95
C ASP A 120 -2.77 2.12 14.37
N HIS A 121 -2.35 1.90 13.12
CA HIS A 121 -1.47 2.76 12.34
C HIS A 121 -2.24 3.60 11.30
N THR A 122 -3.57 3.62 11.34
CA THR A 122 -4.34 4.55 10.50
C THR A 122 -4.07 5.99 10.92
N SER A 123 -4.45 6.95 10.08
CA SER A 123 -4.36 8.39 10.36
C SER A 123 -5.23 8.86 11.53
N ASP A 124 -5.99 7.96 12.18
CA ASP A 124 -6.77 8.26 13.37
C ASP A 124 -5.88 8.33 14.61
N ALA A 125 -5.38 9.54 14.88
CA ALA A 125 -4.50 9.82 16.01
C ALA A 125 -5.14 9.61 17.40
N THR A 126 -6.44 9.30 17.48
CA THR A 126 -7.09 8.92 18.75
C THR A 126 -6.84 7.47 19.12
N LYS A 127 -6.40 6.64 18.18
CA LYS A 127 -6.16 5.23 18.39
C LYS A 127 -4.70 4.94 18.73
N PRO A 128 -4.45 3.99 19.64
CA PRO A 128 -3.11 3.77 20.13
C PRO A 128 -2.28 2.97 19.11
N LEU A 129 -1.09 3.51 18.86
CA LEU A 129 -0.03 2.95 18.04
C LEU A 129 1.11 2.50 18.95
N TYR A 130 1.70 1.33 18.73
CA TYR A 130 2.83 0.86 19.53
C TYR A 130 4.01 0.40 18.71
N LYS A 131 5.21 0.69 19.22
CA LYS A 131 6.49 0.16 18.75
C LYS A 131 7.24 -0.41 19.94
N ASP A 132 7.64 -1.68 19.85
CA ASP A 132 8.30 -2.39 20.96
C ASP A 132 7.48 -2.34 22.26
N GLY A 133 6.15 -2.40 22.14
CA GLY A 133 5.21 -2.28 23.26
C GLY A 133 5.06 -0.88 23.86
N ASN A 134 5.82 0.11 23.36
CA ASN A 134 5.73 1.51 23.81
C ASN A 134 4.77 2.29 22.93
N LEU A 135 3.92 3.11 23.55
CA LEU A 135 3.00 4.00 22.83
C LEU A 135 3.79 4.99 21.98
N VAL A 136 3.49 5.05 20.68
CA VAL A 136 4.02 6.04 19.76
C VAL A 136 2.96 7.11 19.56
N PRO A 137 3.22 8.36 19.92
CA PRO A 137 2.26 9.43 19.74
C PRO A 137 2.06 9.70 18.25
N GLN A 138 0.83 9.50 17.78
CA GLN A 138 0.42 10.00 16.48
C GLN A 138 0.19 11.51 16.55
N LYS A 139 0.53 12.24 15.48
CA LYS A 139 0.25 13.68 15.42
C LYS A 139 -1.26 13.89 15.33
N LEU A 140 -1.85 14.53 16.36
CA LEU A 140 -3.28 14.91 16.38
C LEU A 140 -3.69 15.84 15.23
N THR A 141 -2.73 16.49 14.57
CA THR A 141 -2.97 17.33 13.39
C THR A 141 -3.01 16.54 12.08
N THR A 142 -2.83 15.21 12.12
CA THR A 142 -2.98 14.37 10.93
C THR A 142 -4.45 14.39 10.53
N PRO A 143 -4.80 14.86 9.33
CA PRO A 143 -6.20 14.88 8.90
C PRO A 143 -6.74 13.46 8.91
N LEU A 144 -7.85 13.25 9.63
CA LEU A 144 -8.56 11.98 9.54
C LEU A 144 -8.98 11.77 8.08
N VAL A 145 -8.88 10.53 7.59
CA VAL A 145 -9.32 10.21 6.23
C VAL A 145 -10.83 10.41 6.15
N GLU A 146 -11.25 11.50 5.51
CA GLU A 146 -12.65 11.70 5.16
C GLU A 146 -13.04 10.81 3.99
N ARG A 147 -13.84 9.79 4.30
CA ARG A 147 -14.27 8.80 3.32
C ARG A 147 -15.28 9.39 2.35
N ASP A 148 -15.03 9.16 1.07
CA ASP A 148 -15.91 9.54 -0.03
C ASP A 148 -16.73 8.33 -0.51
N THR A 149 -18.02 8.32 -0.15
CA THR A 149 -18.97 7.30 -0.59
C THR A 149 -19.51 7.56 -2.00
N ALA A 150 -19.21 8.71 -2.61
CA ALA A 150 -19.70 9.03 -3.96
C ALA A 150 -18.97 8.26 -5.06
N ASP A 151 -17.78 7.70 -4.76
CA ASP A 151 -16.93 6.94 -5.69
C ASP A 151 -16.88 7.56 -7.10
N PRO A 152 -16.40 8.81 -7.24
CA PRO A 152 -16.51 9.57 -8.49
C PRO A 152 -15.79 8.93 -9.69
N HIS A 153 -14.91 7.95 -9.42
CA HIS A 153 -14.17 7.20 -10.44
C HIS A 153 -14.65 5.75 -10.60
N LYS A 154 -15.75 5.37 -9.94
CA LYS A 154 -16.34 4.02 -9.95
C LYS A 154 -15.33 2.92 -9.61
N ILE A 155 -14.37 3.22 -8.74
CA ILE A 155 -13.31 2.30 -8.35
C ILE A 155 -13.88 1.21 -7.44
N LEU A 156 -14.71 1.60 -6.48
CA LEU A 156 -15.33 0.70 -5.51
C LEU A 156 -16.39 -0.20 -6.17
N GLU A 157 -16.98 0.23 -7.30
CA GLU A 157 -17.94 -0.58 -8.06
C GLU A 157 -17.29 -1.74 -8.84
N ARG A 158 -15.99 -1.67 -9.13
CA ARG A 158 -15.32 -2.67 -9.98
C ARG A 158 -15.29 -4.04 -9.32
N ALA A 159 -15.53 -5.07 -10.14
CA ALA A 159 -15.57 -6.45 -9.67
C ALA A 159 -14.25 -6.92 -9.05
N ASP A 160 -13.11 -6.52 -9.63
CA ASP A 160 -11.80 -6.88 -9.11
C ASP A 160 -11.50 -6.23 -7.76
N VAL A 161 -11.96 -4.99 -7.53
CA VAL A 161 -11.82 -4.28 -6.24
C VAL A 161 -12.78 -4.85 -5.18
N LYS A 162 -14.07 -5.03 -5.52
CA LYS A 162 -15.05 -5.65 -4.61
C LYS A 162 -14.63 -7.04 -4.17
N ALA A 163 -14.00 -7.78 -5.08
CA ALA A 163 -13.50 -9.11 -4.76
C ALA A 163 -12.37 -9.09 -3.72
N LEU A 164 -11.79 -7.95 -3.34
CA LEU A 164 -10.73 -7.87 -2.33
C LEU A 164 -11.26 -7.75 -0.90
N GLU A 165 -12.40 -7.09 -0.72
CA GLU A 165 -12.96 -6.80 0.59
C GLU A 165 -13.35 -8.08 1.33
N GLY A 166 -13.00 -8.15 2.62
CA GLY A 166 -13.26 -9.31 3.47
C GLY A 166 -12.40 -10.55 3.15
N LYS A 167 -11.56 -10.52 2.10
CA LYS A 167 -10.69 -11.65 1.80
C LYS A 167 -9.54 -11.72 2.80
N GLY A 168 -9.47 -12.87 3.45
CA GLY A 168 -8.31 -13.32 4.21
C GLY A 168 -7.26 -13.93 3.30
N PHE A 169 -6.02 -13.48 3.41
CA PHE A 169 -4.93 -14.02 2.60
C PHE A 169 -3.80 -14.55 3.49
N LYS A 170 -3.18 -15.63 3.03
CA LYS A 170 -1.89 -16.11 3.52
C LYS A 170 -0.88 -15.96 2.39
N LYS A 171 0.01 -14.98 2.50
CA LYS A 171 1.15 -14.86 1.58
C LYS A 171 2.41 -15.31 2.30
N ALA A 172 3.14 -16.24 1.68
CA ALA A 172 4.47 -16.59 2.17
C ALA A 172 5.37 -15.37 1.99
N VAL A 173 5.96 -14.90 3.09
CA VAL A 173 7.03 -13.91 3.02
C VAL A 173 8.28 -14.66 2.57
N GLN A 174 8.97 -14.17 1.54
CA GLN A 174 10.30 -14.68 1.19
C GLN A 174 11.28 -14.32 2.32
N ALA A 175 11.93 -15.34 2.87
CA ALA A 175 12.96 -15.20 3.89
C ALA A 175 14.26 -14.61 3.31
#